data_AF-A0AAE1ASW3-F1
#
_entry.id   AF-A0AAE1ASW3-F1
#
_cell.length_a   1.000
_cell.length_b   1.000
_cell.length_c   1.000
_cell.angle_alpha   90.00
_cell.angle_beta   90.00
_cell.angle_gamma   90.00
#
_symmetry.space_group_name_H-M   'P 1'
#
loop_
_entity.id
_entity.type
_entity.pdbx_description
1 polymer ?
#
loop_
_entity_poly.entity_id
_entity_poly.type
_entity_poly.pdbx_seq_one_letter_code
_entity_poly.pdbx_strand_id
1 'polypeptide(L)'
;MSASYPTSSHQCNVIWTPCFRYTSIISSHYFVPVTAINNARPSQHAMAANRGVLAGKTLFISGASRGIGKAIALKAAKDGANVVIAAKTATAHPKLPGTIYTAAEEIKQAGGEALPCVVDIRNEEQVRSTVDEAVKKFGGIDILVNNASAISLTPTLKTPMKTYDLMNGINARGTYLCSQACLPHLLKAENPHILNISPPLNLNPKWFKGHVAKSVNTLLPTPHHGIDTLSEETSVKVL
;
A
#
# COMPACT_ATOMS: atom_id res chain seq x y z
N MET A 1 50.60 -6.17 15.97
CA MET A 1 49.77 -4.95 16.11
C MET A 1 48.32 -5.39 16.19
N SER A 2 47.84 -5.60 17.41
CA SER A 2 46.48 -6.01 17.75
C SER A 2 45.68 -4.77 18.16
N ALA A 3 44.64 -4.43 17.41
CA ALA A 3 43.72 -3.36 17.78
C ALA A 3 42.53 -3.95 18.57
N SER A 4 42.49 -3.63 19.85
CA SER A 4 41.42 -3.96 20.80
C SER A 4 40.27 -2.96 20.63
N TYR A 5 39.02 -3.44 20.54
CA TYR A 5 37.83 -2.60 20.63
C TYR A 5 37.24 -2.70 22.05
N PRO A 6 36.78 -1.58 22.65
CA PRO A 6 36.22 -1.59 23.99
C PRO A 6 34.80 -2.17 24.01
N THR A 7 34.58 -3.12 24.91
CA THR A 7 33.26 -3.65 25.31
C THR A 7 32.59 -2.66 26.26
N SER A 8 31.51 -2.01 25.83
CA SER A 8 30.59 -1.33 26.75
C SER A 8 29.30 -2.13 26.87
N SER A 9 29.08 -2.62 28.08
CA SER A 9 27.90 -3.31 28.57
C SER A 9 26.71 -2.35 28.62
N HIS A 10 25.74 -2.50 27.71
CA HIS A 10 24.36 -2.11 27.97
C HIS A 10 23.50 -3.36 27.78
N GLN A 11 23.06 -3.93 28.90
CA GLN A 11 22.09 -5.01 28.96
C GLN A 11 20.78 -4.54 28.31
N CYS A 12 20.51 -5.00 27.08
CA CYS A 12 19.15 -5.05 26.59
C CYS A 12 18.45 -6.20 27.33
N ASN A 13 17.55 -5.85 28.24
CA ASN A 13 16.61 -6.80 28.83
C ASN A 13 15.74 -7.39 27.71
N VAL A 14 16.11 -8.57 27.23
CA VAL A 14 15.25 -9.41 26.41
C VAL A 14 14.20 -10.00 27.35
N ILE A 15 13.03 -9.37 27.43
CA ILE A 15 11.87 -9.98 28.06
C ILE A 15 11.35 -11.04 27.08
N TRP A 16 11.88 -12.25 27.23
CA TRP A 16 11.28 -13.47 26.71
C TRP A 16 10.07 -13.79 27.60
N THR A 17 8.85 -13.54 27.11
CA THR A 17 7.64 -14.10 27.73
C THR A 17 7.21 -15.33 26.93
N PRO A 18 7.49 -16.56 27.41
CA PRO A 18 6.99 -17.77 26.79
C PRO A 18 5.52 -17.97 27.19
N CYS A 19 4.58 -17.71 26.28
CA CYS A 19 3.18 -18.06 26.51
C CYS A 19 2.89 -19.47 25.98
N PHE A 20 3.42 -20.47 26.70
CA PHE A 20 2.96 -21.85 26.62
C PHE A 20 2.34 -22.21 27.98
N ARG A 21 1.03 -22.05 28.11
CA ARG A 21 0.15 -22.74 29.05
C ARG A 21 -1.29 -22.39 28.69
N TYR A 22 -2.00 -23.31 28.04
CA TYR A 22 -3.27 -23.85 28.52
C TYR A 22 -3.73 -24.95 27.55
N THR A 23 -3.38 -26.19 27.89
CA THR A 23 -4.16 -27.36 27.45
C THR A 23 -5.41 -27.46 28.31
N SER A 24 -6.48 -27.97 27.69
CA SER A 24 -7.69 -28.56 28.28
C SER A 24 -8.65 -27.67 29.08
N ILE A 25 -9.61 -27.06 28.38
CA ILE A 25 -11.04 -27.24 28.72
C ILE A 25 -11.77 -27.57 27.42
N ILE A 26 -12.13 -28.84 27.28
CA ILE A 26 -13.12 -29.30 26.31
C ILE A 26 -14.48 -28.96 26.93
N SER A 27 -15.19 -27.99 26.37
CA SER A 27 -16.65 -28.00 26.42
C SER A 27 -17.13 -28.21 24.99
N SER A 28 -17.77 -29.35 24.80
CA SER A 28 -18.61 -29.66 23.66
C SER A 28 -19.66 -28.55 23.45
N HIS A 29 -20.29 -28.56 22.28
CA HIS A 29 -21.25 -27.58 21.75
C HIS A 29 -20.58 -26.48 20.93
N TYR A 30 -20.28 -26.79 19.67
CA TYR A 30 -20.61 -26.00 18.46
C TYR A 30 -19.98 -26.72 17.25
N PHE A 31 -20.57 -27.87 16.90
CA PHE A 31 -20.33 -28.48 15.59
C PHE A 31 -21.30 -27.83 14.62
N VAL A 32 -20.86 -26.83 13.86
CA VAL A 32 -21.69 -26.25 12.79
C VAL A 32 -21.50 -27.13 11.54
N PRO A 33 -22.54 -27.84 11.07
CA PRO A 33 -22.41 -28.67 9.88
C PRO A 33 -22.15 -27.81 8.63
N VAL A 34 -21.32 -28.34 7.73
CA VAL A 34 -20.87 -27.76 6.44
C VAL A 34 -22.03 -27.41 5.48
N THR A 35 -23.28 -27.72 5.83
CA THR A 35 -24.48 -27.30 5.10
C THR A 35 -24.98 -25.89 5.43
N ALA A 36 -24.49 -25.24 6.51
CA ALA A 36 -24.90 -23.89 6.92
C ALA A 36 -24.18 -22.74 6.16
N ILE A 37 -23.21 -23.05 5.30
CA ILE A 37 -22.39 -22.06 4.60
C ILE A 37 -23.07 -21.47 3.34
N ASN A 38 -24.11 -22.15 2.82
CA ASN A 38 -24.75 -21.76 1.55
C ASN A 38 -25.92 -20.78 1.68
N ASN A 39 -26.30 -20.33 2.88
CA ASN A 39 -27.41 -19.39 3.09
C ASN A 39 -27.08 -18.21 4.02
N ALA A 40 -25.81 -17.78 4.07
CA ALA A 40 -25.46 -16.52 4.74
C ALA A 40 -25.89 -15.33 3.85
N ARG A 41 -26.96 -14.66 4.29
CA ARG A 41 -27.41 -13.32 3.84
C ARG A 41 -26.21 -12.36 3.68
N PRO A 42 -26.28 -11.36 2.78
CA PRO A 42 -25.26 -10.32 2.71
C PRO A 42 -25.17 -9.64 4.08
N SER A 43 -24.12 -9.97 4.83
CA SER A 43 -23.85 -9.34 6.11
C SER A 43 -23.59 -7.86 5.84
N GLN A 44 -24.50 -7.03 6.32
CA GLN A 44 -24.34 -5.60 6.54
C GLN A 44 -23.07 -5.38 7.37
N HIS A 45 -21.91 -5.29 6.72
CA HIS A 45 -20.74 -4.70 7.34
C HIS A 45 -21.04 -3.21 7.38
N ALA A 46 -21.43 -2.69 8.55
CA ALA A 46 -21.50 -1.25 8.76
C ALA A 46 -20.17 -0.64 8.27
N MET A 47 -20.25 0.33 7.34
CA MET A 47 -19.07 1.04 6.88
C MET A 47 -18.33 1.58 8.11
N ALA A 48 -17.08 1.16 8.31
CA ALA A 48 -16.30 1.61 9.46
C ALA A 48 -16.30 3.14 9.49
N ALA A 49 -16.77 3.74 10.59
CA ALA A 49 -16.85 5.19 10.70
C ALA A 49 -15.45 5.83 10.66
N ASN A 50 -15.36 7.05 10.15
CA ASN A 50 -14.17 7.90 10.25
C ASN A 50 -13.96 8.31 11.71
N ARG A 51 -12.70 8.34 12.17
CA ARG A 51 -12.35 8.58 13.58
C ARG A 51 -11.50 9.85 13.77
N GLY A 52 -11.15 10.55 12.69
CA GLY A 52 -10.29 11.74 12.72
C GLY A 52 -8.80 11.43 12.97
N VAL A 53 -8.40 10.16 12.95
CA VAL A 53 -7.02 9.74 13.28
C VAL A 53 -6.01 10.23 12.24
N LEU A 54 -6.46 10.42 10.99
CA LEU A 54 -5.62 10.89 9.89
C LEU A 54 -5.64 12.41 9.71
N ALA A 55 -6.24 13.17 10.62
CA ALA A 55 -6.29 14.63 10.53
C ALA A 55 -4.88 15.23 10.42
N GLY A 56 -4.65 16.04 9.39
CA GLY A 56 -3.36 16.68 9.11
C GLY A 56 -2.23 15.74 8.65
N LYS A 57 -2.46 14.42 8.60
CA LYS A 57 -1.48 13.45 8.10
C LYS A 57 -1.42 13.50 6.58
N THR A 58 -0.24 13.31 6.01
CA THR A 58 0.02 13.42 4.58
C THR A 58 0.19 12.05 3.94
N LEU A 59 -0.74 11.71 3.05
CA LEU A 59 -0.76 10.47 2.28
C LEU A 59 -0.23 10.72 0.86
N PHE A 60 0.84 10.02 0.49
CA PHE A 60 1.27 9.89 -0.91
C PHE A 60 0.63 8.65 -1.53
N ILE A 61 -0.26 8.82 -2.52
CA ILE A 61 -0.99 7.69 -3.12
C ILE A 61 -0.72 7.64 -4.63
N SER A 62 -0.04 6.57 -5.06
CA SER A 62 0.15 6.30 -6.49
C SER A 62 -1.14 5.78 -7.13
N GLY A 63 -1.50 6.29 -8.31
CA GLY A 63 -2.69 5.85 -9.04
C GLY A 63 -4.02 6.30 -8.41
N ALA A 64 -4.04 7.41 -7.67
CA ALA A 64 -5.23 7.91 -6.96
C ALA A 64 -6.24 8.70 -7.83
N SER A 65 -6.08 8.77 -9.15
CA SER A 65 -7.04 9.47 -10.02
C SER A 65 -8.40 8.77 -10.11
N ARG A 66 -8.49 7.49 -9.71
CA ARG A 66 -9.70 6.65 -9.81
C ARG A 66 -9.56 5.36 -8.99
N GLY A 67 -10.63 4.56 -8.97
CA GLY A 67 -10.62 3.18 -8.45
C GLY A 67 -10.26 3.11 -6.96
N ILE A 68 -9.51 2.08 -6.59
CA ILE A 68 -9.12 1.80 -5.20
C ILE A 68 -8.30 2.95 -4.61
N GLY A 69 -7.30 3.46 -5.33
CA GLY A 69 -6.50 4.60 -4.88
C GLY A 69 -7.33 5.84 -4.55
N LYS A 70 -8.31 6.18 -5.40
CA LYS A 70 -9.25 7.29 -5.12
C LYS A 70 -10.15 7.00 -3.92
N ALA A 71 -10.64 5.76 -3.78
CA ALA A 71 -11.48 5.39 -2.64
C ALA A 71 -10.72 5.50 -1.30
N ILE A 72 -9.46 5.06 -1.27
CA ILE A 72 -8.57 5.23 -0.10
C ILE A 72 -8.37 6.72 0.19
N ALA A 73 -8.06 7.51 -0.84
CA ALA A 73 -7.89 8.96 -0.72
C ALA A 73 -9.14 9.65 -0.12
N LEU A 74 -10.33 9.36 -0.63
CA LEU A 74 -11.58 9.92 -0.12
C LEU A 74 -11.88 9.47 1.31
N LYS A 75 -11.53 8.23 1.67
CA LYS A 75 -11.71 7.75 3.04
C LYS A 75 -10.79 8.48 4.02
N ALA A 76 -9.53 8.72 3.65
CA ALA A 76 -8.60 9.50 4.46
C ALA A 76 -8.97 10.99 4.50
N ALA A 77 -9.45 11.55 3.38
CA ALA A 77 -9.89 12.94 3.30
C ALA A 77 -11.02 13.26 4.28
N LYS A 78 -11.94 12.32 4.51
CA LYS A 78 -13.00 12.44 5.52
C LYS A 78 -12.50 12.56 6.96
N ASP A 79 -11.25 12.20 7.23
CA ASP A 79 -10.58 12.44 8.52
C ASP A 79 -9.83 13.78 8.55
N GLY A 80 -9.82 14.56 7.46
CA GLY A 80 -9.05 15.81 7.35
C GLY A 80 -7.60 15.62 6.93
N ALA A 81 -7.29 14.55 6.19
CA ALA A 81 -5.93 14.25 5.74
C ALA A 81 -5.51 15.09 4.52
N ASN A 82 -4.20 15.29 4.35
CA ASN A 82 -3.60 15.82 3.13
C ASN A 82 -3.33 14.67 2.16
N VAL A 83 -3.73 14.79 0.90
CA VAL A 83 -3.56 13.73 -0.11
C VAL A 83 -2.79 14.23 -1.32
N VAL A 84 -1.67 13.57 -1.61
CA VAL A 84 -0.91 13.70 -2.85
C VAL A 84 -1.40 12.66 -3.84
N ILE A 85 -1.94 13.13 -4.96
CA ILE A 85 -2.54 12.29 -6.01
C ILE A 85 -1.50 12.13 -7.12
N ALA A 86 -0.67 11.09 -7.03
CA ALA A 86 0.38 10.81 -8.01
C ALA A 86 -0.16 9.90 -9.13
N ALA A 87 -0.61 10.47 -10.25
CA ALA A 87 -1.10 9.69 -11.39
C ALA A 87 -0.94 10.41 -12.73
N LYS A 88 -1.00 9.66 -13.84
CA LYS A 88 -0.72 10.18 -15.19
C LYS A 88 -1.86 10.99 -15.82
N THR A 89 -3.11 10.74 -15.41
CA THR A 89 -4.29 11.24 -16.13
C THR A 89 -4.58 12.69 -15.75
N ALA A 90 -3.99 13.64 -16.48
CA ALA A 90 -4.28 15.07 -16.36
C ALA A 90 -5.51 15.49 -17.19
N THR A 91 -5.64 14.95 -18.41
CA THR A 91 -6.74 15.22 -19.34
C THR A 91 -7.74 14.08 -19.36
N ALA A 92 -9.01 14.40 -19.61
CA ALA A 92 -10.05 13.39 -19.72
C ALA A 92 -9.74 12.42 -20.86
N HIS A 93 -9.79 11.13 -20.58
CA HIS A 93 -9.52 10.09 -21.56
C HIS A 93 -10.85 9.40 -21.93
N PRO A 94 -11.15 9.19 -23.23
CA PRO A 94 -12.47 8.73 -23.67
C PRO A 94 -12.90 7.37 -23.08
N LYS A 95 -11.93 6.50 -22.78
CA LYS A 95 -12.17 5.17 -22.20
C LYS A 95 -12.14 5.12 -20.67
N LEU A 96 -11.75 6.22 -20.02
CA LEU A 96 -11.18 6.18 -18.68
C LEU A 96 -11.64 7.42 -17.87
N PRO A 97 -12.71 7.31 -17.06
CA PRO A 97 -13.27 8.44 -16.34
C PRO A 97 -12.35 8.95 -15.23
N GLY A 98 -12.44 10.26 -14.94
CA GLY A 98 -11.70 10.92 -13.87
C GLY A 98 -10.26 11.30 -14.22
N THR A 99 -9.83 12.44 -13.70
CA THR A 99 -8.46 12.95 -13.78
C THR A 99 -7.92 13.16 -12.36
N ILE A 100 -6.64 13.49 -12.24
CA ILE A 100 -6.07 13.93 -10.96
C ILE A 100 -6.80 15.16 -10.41
N TYR A 101 -7.31 16.03 -11.29
CA TYR A 101 -7.99 17.27 -10.90
C TYR A 101 -9.42 17.01 -10.41
N THR A 102 -10.17 16.13 -11.06
CA THR A 102 -11.51 15.76 -10.56
C THR A 102 -11.39 15.01 -9.23
N ALA A 103 -10.40 14.13 -9.08
CA ALA A 103 -10.14 13.45 -7.82
C ALA A 103 -9.76 14.45 -6.70
N ALA A 104 -8.93 15.46 -7.01
CA ALA A 104 -8.58 16.50 -6.06
C ALA A 104 -9.80 17.28 -5.57
N GLU A 105 -10.72 17.60 -6.47
CA GLU A 105 -11.97 18.28 -6.12
C GLU A 105 -12.84 17.42 -5.20
N GLU A 106 -13.02 16.13 -5.51
CA GLU A 106 -13.76 15.20 -4.65
C GLU A 106 -13.11 15.05 -3.26
N ILE A 107 -11.77 15.04 -3.18
CA ILE A 107 -11.03 14.97 -1.92
C ILE A 107 -11.25 16.22 -1.06
N LYS A 108 -11.20 17.40 -1.69
CA LYS A 108 -11.49 18.67 -0.99
C LYS A 108 -12.92 18.74 -0.49
N GLN A 109 -13.89 18.34 -1.31
CA GLN A 109 -15.29 18.26 -0.91
C GLN A 109 -15.53 17.27 0.24
N ALA A 110 -14.70 16.23 0.35
CA ALA A 110 -14.75 15.27 1.45
C ALA A 110 -14.14 15.79 2.76
N GLY A 111 -13.50 16.97 2.77
CA GLY A 111 -12.93 17.62 3.95
C GLY A 111 -11.42 17.49 4.10
N GLY A 112 -10.71 16.93 3.10
CA GLY A 112 -9.25 16.85 3.10
C GLY A 112 -8.59 17.90 2.22
N GLU A 113 -7.27 17.93 2.22
CA GLU A 113 -6.48 18.73 1.28
C GLU A 113 -5.95 17.88 0.13
N ALA A 114 -5.79 18.48 -1.05
CA ALA A 114 -5.33 17.77 -2.24
C ALA A 114 -4.14 18.44 -2.92
N LEU A 115 -3.20 17.62 -3.38
CA LEU A 115 -2.10 17.99 -4.29
C LEU A 115 -2.14 17.06 -5.52
N PRO A 116 -2.77 17.48 -6.63
CA PRO A 116 -2.76 16.71 -7.86
C PRO A 116 -1.43 16.86 -8.61
N CYS A 117 -0.72 15.75 -8.81
CA CYS A 117 0.56 15.73 -9.52
C CYS A 117 0.51 14.78 -10.72
N VAL A 118 0.93 15.27 -11.89
CA VAL A 118 1.05 14.45 -13.10
C VAL A 118 2.32 13.61 -12.99
N VAL A 119 2.16 12.32 -12.66
CA VAL A 119 3.30 11.43 -12.38
C VAL A 119 3.16 10.11 -13.10
N ASP A 120 4.20 9.75 -13.85
CA ASP A 120 4.48 8.37 -14.24
C ASP A 120 5.52 7.78 -13.28
N ILE A 121 5.11 6.85 -12.42
CA ILE A 121 6.00 6.23 -11.42
C ILE A 121 7.13 5.38 -12.01
N ARG A 122 7.16 5.22 -13.34
CA ARG A 122 8.31 4.64 -14.04
C ARG A 122 9.45 5.66 -14.19
N ASN A 123 9.16 6.95 -14.10
CA ASN A 123 10.12 8.03 -14.21
C ASN A 123 10.58 8.47 -12.80
N GLU A 124 11.86 8.31 -12.52
CA GLU A 124 12.46 8.64 -11.21
C GLU A 124 12.42 10.12 -10.88
N GLU A 125 12.72 10.98 -11.86
CA GLU A 125 12.73 12.43 -11.66
C GLU A 125 11.34 12.94 -11.31
N GLN A 126 10.29 12.47 -12.00
CA GLN A 126 8.91 12.84 -11.69
C GLN A 126 8.47 12.40 -10.29
N VAL A 127 8.91 11.21 -9.85
CA VAL A 127 8.59 10.74 -8.49
C VAL A 127 9.28 11.61 -7.45
N ARG A 128 10.59 11.87 -7.62
CA ARG A 128 11.35 12.72 -6.68
C ARG A 128 10.80 14.14 -6.62
N SER A 129 10.54 14.77 -7.76
CA SER A 129 9.98 16.13 -7.81
C SER A 129 8.62 16.21 -7.11
N THR A 130 7.78 15.18 -7.26
CA THR A 130 6.47 15.12 -6.59
C THR A 130 6.59 14.96 -5.08
N VAL A 131 7.55 14.14 -4.62
CA VAL A 131 7.85 14.02 -3.19
C VAL A 131 8.33 15.36 -2.63
N ASP A 132 9.20 16.08 -3.35
CA ASP A 132 9.67 17.40 -2.94
C ASP A 132 8.53 18.43 -2.88
N GLU A 133 7.63 18.43 -3.87
CA GLU A 133 6.42 19.27 -3.88
C GLU A 133 5.50 18.96 -2.70
N ALA A 134 5.29 17.68 -2.40
CA ALA A 134 4.48 17.23 -1.26
C ALA A 134 5.06 17.71 0.07
N VAL A 135 6.37 17.54 0.26
CA VAL A 135 7.08 17.95 1.47
C VAL A 135 7.09 19.47 1.60
N LYS A 136 7.28 20.20 0.50
CA LYS A 136 7.19 21.66 0.49
C LYS A 136 5.80 22.16 0.87
N LYS A 137 4.74 21.49 0.40
CA LYS A 137 3.36 21.92 0.64
C LYS A 137 2.84 21.54 2.02
N PHE A 138 3.12 20.32 2.48
CA PHE A 138 2.51 19.73 3.68
C PHE A 138 3.51 19.49 4.82
N GLY A 139 4.79 19.75 4.62
CA GLY A 139 5.84 19.62 5.63
C GLY A 139 6.43 18.21 5.78
N GLY A 140 5.83 17.19 5.18
CA GLY A 140 6.29 15.81 5.28
C GLY A 140 5.40 14.80 4.56
N ILE A 141 5.69 13.52 4.75
CA ILE A 141 4.89 12.38 4.27
C ILE A 141 4.80 11.39 5.43
N ASP A 142 3.57 11.06 5.84
CA ASP A 142 3.30 10.13 6.93
C ASP A 142 2.97 8.71 6.42
N ILE A 143 2.36 8.63 5.24
CA ILE A 143 1.87 7.37 4.68
C ILE A 143 2.14 7.32 3.18
N LEU A 144 2.75 6.24 2.71
CA LEU A 144 2.84 5.90 1.30
C LEU A 144 1.87 4.76 0.98
N VAL A 145 1.06 4.94 -0.08
CA VAL A 145 0.22 3.89 -0.64
C VAL A 145 0.67 3.58 -2.07
N ASN A 146 1.31 2.42 -2.24
CA ASN A 146 1.66 1.87 -3.54
C ASN A 146 0.45 1.11 -4.12
N ASN A 147 -0.38 1.83 -4.87
CA ASN A 147 -1.61 1.33 -5.48
C ASN A 147 -1.54 1.26 -7.02
N ALA A 148 -0.70 2.07 -7.68
CA ALA A 148 -0.60 2.05 -9.13
C ALA A 148 -0.12 0.68 -9.64
N SER A 149 -0.86 0.11 -10.59
CA SER A 149 -0.57 -1.21 -11.15
C SER A 149 -0.98 -1.31 -12.61
N ALA A 150 -0.30 -2.18 -13.36
CA ALA A 150 -0.69 -2.64 -14.68
C ALA A 150 -0.84 -4.17 -14.69
N ILE A 151 -1.80 -4.65 -15.46
CA ILE A 151 -2.15 -6.07 -15.54
C ILE A 151 -2.30 -6.53 -16.98
N SER A 152 -1.75 -7.70 -17.29
CA SER A 152 -2.00 -8.44 -18.52
C SER A 152 -2.10 -9.92 -18.17
N LEU A 153 -3.23 -10.54 -18.52
CA LEU A 153 -3.49 -11.96 -18.29
C LEU A 153 -3.20 -12.75 -19.56
N THR A 154 -1.99 -12.61 -20.08
CA THR A 154 -1.53 -13.33 -21.27
C THR A 154 -0.58 -14.47 -20.90
N PRO A 155 -0.66 -15.62 -21.60
CA PRO A 155 0.33 -16.68 -21.44
C PRO A 155 1.68 -16.27 -22.02
N THR A 156 2.75 -16.93 -21.58
CA THR A 156 4.15 -16.56 -21.88
C THR A 156 4.40 -16.28 -23.37
N LEU A 157 3.96 -17.16 -24.28
CA LEU A 157 4.16 -17.01 -25.72
C LEU A 157 3.38 -15.82 -26.33
N LYS A 158 2.37 -15.31 -25.63
CA LYS A 158 1.51 -14.21 -26.08
C LYS A 158 1.74 -12.91 -25.32
N THR A 159 2.62 -12.87 -24.32
CA THR A 159 2.96 -11.65 -23.60
C THR A 159 4.03 -10.89 -24.38
N PRO A 160 3.73 -9.74 -25.01
CA PRO A 160 4.75 -8.95 -25.67
C PRO A 160 5.72 -8.38 -24.64
N MET A 161 7.01 -8.26 -24.98
CA MET A 161 8.01 -7.72 -24.05
C MET A 161 7.66 -6.31 -23.55
N LYS A 162 7.12 -5.44 -24.42
CA LYS A 162 6.62 -4.11 -24.02
C LYS A 162 5.57 -4.17 -22.91
N THR A 163 4.71 -5.20 -22.90
CA THR A 163 3.71 -5.41 -21.86
C THR A 163 4.33 -5.96 -20.58
N TYR A 164 5.30 -6.87 -20.70
CA TYR A 164 6.09 -7.36 -19.57
C TYR A 164 6.84 -6.20 -18.89
N ASP A 165 7.54 -5.38 -19.66
CA ASP A 165 8.29 -4.21 -19.16
C ASP A 165 7.37 -3.17 -18.54
N LEU A 166 6.19 -2.96 -19.11
CA LEU A 166 5.18 -2.08 -18.53
C LEU A 166 4.72 -2.57 -17.16
N MET A 167 4.41 -3.86 -17.04
CA MET A 167 3.96 -4.48 -15.78
C MET A 167 5.05 -4.38 -14.70
N ASN A 168 6.30 -4.75 -15.00
CA ASN A 168 7.41 -4.67 -14.05
C ASN A 168 7.80 -3.22 -13.73
N GLY A 169 7.80 -2.35 -14.75
CA GLY A 169 8.12 -0.94 -14.57
C GLY A 169 7.16 -0.24 -13.60
N ILE A 170 5.88 -0.58 -13.62
CA ILE A 170 4.86 0.02 -12.73
C ILE A 170 4.81 -0.71 -11.39
N ASN A 171 4.56 -2.03 -11.39
CA ASN A 171 4.21 -2.75 -10.17
C ASN A 171 5.44 -3.00 -9.29
N ALA A 172 6.56 -3.36 -9.91
CA ALA A 172 7.79 -3.71 -9.21
C ALA A 172 8.64 -2.47 -8.95
N ARG A 173 9.18 -1.93 -10.04
CA ARG A 173 10.13 -0.82 -10.01
C ARG A 173 9.48 0.45 -9.47
N GLY A 174 8.26 0.75 -9.90
CA GLY A 174 7.52 1.93 -9.46
C GLY A 174 7.26 1.90 -7.94
N THR A 175 6.77 0.78 -7.41
CA THR A 175 6.59 0.57 -5.96
C THR A 175 7.89 0.77 -5.19
N TYR A 176 8.98 0.16 -5.65
CA TYR A 176 10.29 0.32 -5.01
C TYR A 176 10.77 1.77 -5.04
N LEU A 177 10.66 2.44 -6.19
CA LEU A 177 11.08 3.82 -6.39
C LEU A 177 10.27 4.80 -5.52
N CYS A 178 8.93 4.68 -5.49
CA CYS A 178 8.09 5.51 -4.62
C CYS A 178 8.46 5.29 -3.14
N SER A 179 8.69 4.03 -2.75
CA SER A 179 9.12 3.70 -1.39
C SER A 179 10.46 4.33 -1.05
N GLN A 180 11.46 4.17 -1.92
CA GLN A 180 12.79 4.76 -1.76
C GLN A 180 12.73 6.29 -1.65
N ALA A 181 11.93 6.95 -2.49
CA ALA A 181 11.81 8.40 -2.49
C ALA A 181 11.08 8.94 -1.25
N CYS A 182 10.04 8.25 -0.77
CA CYS A 182 9.30 8.67 0.42
C CYS A 182 10.01 8.31 1.73
N LEU A 183 10.88 7.29 1.73
CA LEU A 183 11.51 6.74 2.94
C LEU A 183 12.19 7.79 3.84
N PRO A 184 12.98 8.76 3.32
CA PRO A 184 13.62 9.77 4.17
C PRO A 184 12.64 10.70 4.91
N HIS A 185 11.41 10.83 4.41
CA HIS A 185 10.36 11.65 5.01
C HIS A 185 9.51 10.81 5.97
N LEU A 186 9.20 9.57 5.60
CA LEU A 186 8.52 8.61 6.46
C LEU A 186 9.31 8.34 7.75
N LEU A 187 10.63 8.19 7.68
CA LEU A 187 11.47 7.99 8.88
C LEU A 187 11.42 9.15 9.89
N LYS A 188 10.86 10.31 9.52
CA LYS A 188 10.66 11.47 10.40
C LYS A 188 9.23 11.61 10.90
N ALA A 189 8.31 10.82 10.35
CA ALA A 189 6.90 10.85 10.76
C ALA A 189 6.73 10.15 12.12
N GLU A 190 5.71 10.56 12.86
CA GLU A 190 5.39 10.02 14.19
C GLU A 190 4.95 8.54 14.14
N ASN A 191 4.22 8.17 13.08
CA ASN A 191 3.70 6.82 12.87
C ASN A 191 3.73 6.50 11.36
N PRO A 192 4.89 6.15 10.80
CA PRO A 192 5.04 5.98 9.36
C PRO A 192 4.46 4.66 8.85
N HIS A 193 3.76 4.72 7.71
CA HIS A 193 3.22 3.52 7.04
C HIS A 193 3.60 3.45 5.56
N ILE A 194 3.95 2.26 5.10
CA ILE A 194 3.97 1.92 3.67
C ILE A 194 2.97 0.80 3.43
N LEU A 195 1.93 1.09 2.65
CA LEU A 195 0.90 0.14 2.25
C LEU A 195 1.06 -0.21 0.77
N ASN A 196 1.31 -1.49 0.50
CA ASN A 196 1.31 -2.02 -0.87
C ASN A 196 -0.01 -2.72 -1.16
N ILE A 197 -0.69 -2.33 -2.24
CA ILE A 197 -1.90 -3.02 -2.70
C ILE A 197 -1.48 -4.25 -3.51
N SER A 198 -1.04 -5.29 -2.79
CA SER A 198 -0.61 -6.57 -3.33
C SER A 198 -1.26 -7.73 -2.58
N PRO A 199 -1.50 -8.87 -3.23
CA PRO A 199 -1.92 -10.08 -2.54
C PRO A 199 -0.77 -10.68 -1.73
N PRO A 200 -1.06 -11.58 -0.77
CA PRO A 200 -0.05 -12.39 -0.10
C PRO A 200 0.74 -13.26 -1.06
N LEU A 201 1.94 -13.65 -0.64
CA LEU A 201 2.86 -14.49 -1.40
C LEU A 201 2.33 -15.94 -1.49
N ASN A 202 1.51 -16.23 -2.49
CA ASN A 202 0.97 -17.58 -2.71
C ASN A 202 1.75 -18.33 -3.80
N LEU A 203 2.64 -19.22 -3.38
CA LEU A 203 3.50 -20.01 -4.27
C LEU A 203 2.83 -21.24 -4.88
N ASN A 204 1.51 -21.41 -4.75
CA ASN A 204 0.80 -22.53 -5.38
C ASN A 204 0.94 -22.45 -6.92
N PRO A 205 1.47 -23.49 -7.60
CA PRO A 205 1.73 -23.47 -9.04
C PRO A 205 0.50 -23.12 -9.90
N LYS A 206 -0.72 -23.37 -9.41
CA LYS A 206 -1.95 -23.00 -10.12
C LYS A 206 -2.03 -21.50 -10.43
N TRP A 207 -1.46 -20.65 -9.57
CA TRP A 207 -1.45 -19.20 -9.75
C TRP A 207 -0.43 -18.71 -10.76
N PHE A 208 0.50 -19.56 -11.18
CA PHE A 208 1.49 -19.26 -12.23
C PHE A 208 1.05 -19.81 -13.58
N LYS A 209 0.20 -20.85 -13.58
CA LYS A 209 -0.29 -21.52 -14.77
C LYS A 209 -1.17 -20.58 -15.61
N GLY A 210 -0.62 -20.07 -16.72
CA GLY A 210 -1.33 -19.30 -17.73
C GLY A 210 -1.02 -17.81 -17.79
N HIS A 211 -0.37 -17.25 -16.76
CA HIS A 211 -0.01 -15.82 -16.71
C HIS A 211 1.23 -15.59 -15.83
N VAL A 212 2.29 -16.35 -16.07
CA VAL A 212 3.55 -16.32 -15.31
C VAL A 212 4.11 -14.90 -15.17
N ALA A 213 4.11 -14.13 -16.27
CA ALA A 213 4.58 -12.74 -16.29
C ALA A 213 3.88 -11.87 -15.24
N LYS A 214 2.55 -11.98 -15.12
CA LYS A 214 1.77 -11.27 -14.10
C LYS A 214 2.08 -11.81 -12.70
N SER A 215 2.17 -13.13 -12.55
CA SER A 215 2.32 -13.76 -11.24
C SER A 215 3.67 -13.46 -10.60
N VAL A 216 4.77 -13.56 -11.36
CA VAL A 216 6.11 -13.20 -10.89
C VAL A 216 6.19 -11.73 -10.47
N ASN A 217 5.58 -10.84 -11.24
CA ASN A 217 5.53 -9.41 -10.94
C ASN A 217 4.74 -9.05 -9.66
N THR A 218 3.96 -9.99 -9.13
CA THR A 218 3.16 -9.77 -7.91
C THR A 218 3.91 -10.18 -6.64
N LEU A 219 5.04 -10.89 -6.73
CA LEU A 219 5.71 -11.58 -5.62
C LEU A 219 6.84 -10.79 -4.96
N LEU A 220 6.74 -9.47 -4.90
CA LEU A 220 7.92 -8.65 -4.59
C LEU A 220 8.04 -8.31 -3.11
N PRO A 221 9.21 -8.57 -2.49
CA PRO A 221 9.46 -8.20 -1.11
C PRO A 221 9.63 -6.67 -0.99
N THR A 222 9.02 -6.11 0.05
CA THR A 222 9.26 -4.73 0.50
C THR A 222 10.64 -4.60 1.15
N PRO A 223 11.37 -3.47 0.96
CA PRO A 223 12.62 -3.25 1.69
C PRO A 223 12.36 -3.11 3.20
N HIS A 224 12.86 -4.06 3.99
CA HIS A 224 12.73 -4.05 5.46
C HIS A 224 13.73 -3.08 6.10
N HIS A 225 13.25 -1.97 6.68
CA HIS A 225 14.07 -1.02 7.45
C HIS A 225 13.44 -0.60 8.80
N GLY A 226 12.66 -1.48 9.45
CA GLY A 226 12.05 -1.18 10.75
C GLY A 226 10.82 -0.25 10.71
N ILE A 227 10.34 0.09 9.51
CA ILE A 227 8.99 0.63 9.28
C ILE A 227 8.06 -0.57 9.08
N ASP A 228 6.86 -0.52 9.70
CA ASP A 228 5.79 -1.50 9.49
C ASP A 228 5.48 -1.59 7.98
N THR A 229 6.12 -2.56 7.34
CA THR A 229 6.05 -2.83 5.90
C THR A 229 5.12 -4.02 5.72
N LEU A 230 3.86 -3.74 5.48
CA LEU A 230 2.80 -4.74 5.37
C LEU A 230 2.80 -5.28 3.93
N SER A 231 3.32 -6.51 3.73
CA SER A 231 3.28 -7.21 2.43
C SER A 231 2.66 -8.62 2.47
N GLU A 232 2.08 -9.03 3.60
CA GLU A 232 1.32 -10.28 3.66
C GLU A 232 -0.14 -10.02 4.05
N GLU A 233 -1.02 -10.48 3.17
CA GLU A 233 -2.48 -10.41 3.26
C GLU A 233 -3.04 -8.99 3.14
N THR A 234 -4.24 -8.89 2.59
CA THR A 234 -5.01 -7.67 2.42
C THR A 234 -5.30 -7.03 3.79
N SER A 235 -4.30 -6.41 4.41
CA SER A 235 -4.39 -5.99 5.81
C SER A 235 -3.88 -4.56 5.96
N VAL A 236 -4.86 -3.68 6.08
CA VAL A 236 -4.74 -2.31 6.57
C VAL A 236 -4.41 -2.39 8.06
N LYS A 237 -3.24 -1.89 8.49
CA LYS A 237 -3.03 -1.56 9.91
C LYS A 237 -3.16 -0.05 10.10
N VAL A 238 -4.41 0.40 10.03
CA VAL A 238 -4.85 1.64 10.68
C VAL A 238 -4.84 1.33 12.17
N LEU A 239 -4.05 2.06 12.95
CA LEU A 239 -4.32 2.20 14.38
C LEU A 239 -5.51 3.14 14.56
#